data_AF-A0A497PXG4-F1
#
_entry.id   AF-A0A497PXG4-F1
#
_cell.length_a   1.000
_cell.length_b   1.000
_cell.length_c   1.000
_cell.angle_alpha   90.00
_cell.angle_beta   90.00
_cell.angle_gamma   90.00
#
_symmetry.space_group_name_H-M   'P 1'
#
loop_
_entity.id
_entity.type
_entity.pdbx_description
1 polymer ?
#
loop_
_entity_poly.entity_id
_entity_poly.type
_entity_poly.pdbx_seq_one_letter_code
_entity_poly.pdbx_strand_id
1 'polypeptide(L)'
;MNDMSLVLAAMRAKNSKIVTSDLKLLNTIQDLKIDVEGIVGSAFVLELIESVDDDELKKKLRPIRERIYAEEVRYSIARQEAYDPVTRIRIIEEHALRVIRTVKRPVEKLDRKLSKGQPLFVLDFLEDIKAGIPAMFEDFKAGRYETLAQEIEAVQNEIERLLIVSTLTEDTETHQALVEHASDLTLFLYYLEMICHLYRGTREGVQDAMSISDEAFRLLMFAAVKDDELKASVFFLRIILGLVREDYEDIDYFYSLYEGMLDRVGLDHMKETTEGLYVTMQILRKFMGGFSLRKTRLRYPSATIAMLNDIAKYYIQFEEHDNAWQLSANAYKIGVAYGKEEGALQSFLMLYKISASAGDRFNAALERIAEHALKTFVKNGWSTTEVTPILNEIQGNPDPIPEMTTDGPVPMDKLPEQLHGWMDVLSLQKIEGHDVLVVRNTHLQARVGMVVDNHPALKGLRTGHKIALVGGQFELKNTGQDVIKQFRVMLLIYPGADAEITYEGEYGFSHMHVTHPEN
;
A
#
# COMPACT_ATOMS: atom_id res chain seq x y z
N MET A 1 17.72 -27.88 -1.99
CA MET A 1 19.04 -28.44 -2.42
C MET A 1 19.36 -28.16 -3.90
N ASN A 2 18.46 -27.49 -4.68
CA ASN A 2 18.69 -27.14 -6.09
C ASN A 2 19.11 -25.67 -6.31
N ASP A 3 18.77 -24.77 -5.39
CA ASP A 3 18.83 -23.30 -5.61
C ASP A 3 20.27 -22.77 -5.59
N MET A 4 21.06 -23.17 -4.60
CA MET A 4 22.51 -22.86 -4.52
C MET A 4 23.29 -23.45 -5.70
N SER A 5 22.86 -24.59 -6.23
CA SER A 5 23.48 -25.25 -7.39
C SER A 5 23.28 -24.43 -8.67
N LEU A 6 22.07 -23.88 -8.85
CA LEU A 6 21.69 -22.98 -9.96
C LEU A 6 22.45 -21.65 -9.89
N VAL A 7 22.53 -21.07 -8.69
CA VAL A 7 23.32 -19.85 -8.43
C VAL A 7 24.80 -20.08 -8.74
N LEU A 8 25.39 -21.17 -8.25
CA LEU A 8 26.80 -21.51 -8.53
C LEU A 8 27.05 -21.78 -10.01
N ALA A 9 26.09 -22.38 -10.72
CA ALA A 9 26.18 -22.60 -12.16
C ALA A 9 26.12 -21.27 -12.93
N ALA A 10 25.22 -20.37 -12.54
CA ALA A 10 25.08 -19.05 -13.17
C ALA A 10 26.30 -18.14 -12.90
N MET A 11 26.86 -18.16 -11.68
CA MET A 11 28.10 -17.45 -11.37
C MET A 11 29.30 -17.92 -12.21
N ARG A 12 29.33 -19.21 -12.59
CA ARG A 12 30.39 -19.77 -13.44
C ARG A 12 30.21 -19.39 -14.91
N ALA A 13 28.96 -19.22 -15.35
CA ALA A 13 28.62 -18.77 -16.70
C ALA A 13 28.45 -17.23 -16.69
N LYS A 14 29.55 -16.50 -16.86
CA LYS A 14 29.53 -15.03 -16.95
C LYS A 14 28.44 -14.54 -17.91
N ASN A 15 27.65 -13.54 -17.50
CA ASN A 15 26.48 -12.97 -18.19
C ASN A 15 25.24 -13.88 -18.28
N SER A 16 25.12 -14.92 -17.45
CA SER A 16 23.89 -15.70 -17.38
C SER A 16 22.89 -15.08 -16.40
N LYS A 17 21.61 -15.14 -16.77
CA LYS A 17 20.48 -14.70 -15.93
C LYS A 17 19.74 -15.92 -15.39
N ILE A 18 19.29 -15.86 -14.15
CA ILE A 18 18.47 -16.91 -13.54
C ILE A 18 17.01 -16.52 -13.71
N VAL A 19 16.27 -17.25 -14.54
CA VAL A 19 14.83 -17.10 -14.64
C VAL A 19 14.16 -18.02 -13.63
N THR A 20 13.40 -17.47 -12.69
CA THR A 20 12.74 -18.26 -11.64
C THR A 20 11.40 -17.68 -11.23
N SER A 21 10.48 -18.55 -10.82
CA SER A 21 9.23 -18.18 -10.15
C SER A 21 9.35 -18.24 -8.62
N ASP A 22 10.50 -18.66 -8.10
CA ASP A 22 10.77 -18.76 -6.66
C ASP A 22 11.36 -17.44 -6.14
N LEU A 23 10.52 -16.65 -5.46
CA LEU A 23 10.91 -15.40 -4.80
C LEU A 23 12.01 -15.60 -3.75
N LYS A 24 12.08 -16.78 -3.13
CA LYS A 24 13.12 -17.08 -2.13
C LYS A 24 14.49 -17.16 -2.79
N LEU A 25 14.57 -17.71 -4.01
CA LEU A 25 15.80 -17.74 -4.80
C LEU A 25 16.16 -16.34 -5.34
N LEU A 26 15.20 -15.52 -5.75
CA LEU A 26 15.45 -14.12 -6.14
C LEU A 26 15.99 -13.28 -4.99
N ASN A 27 15.36 -13.39 -3.81
CA ASN A 27 15.84 -12.74 -2.60
C ASN A 27 17.23 -13.26 -2.22
N THR A 28 17.47 -14.57 -2.32
CA THR A 28 18.81 -15.14 -2.07
C THR A 28 19.89 -14.58 -3.01
N ILE A 29 19.57 -14.34 -4.29
CA ILE A 29 20.49 -13.73 -5.28
C ILE A 29 20.78 -12.26 -4.91
N GLN A 30 19.75 -11.50 -4.53
CA GLN A 30 19.86 -10.10 -4.12
C GLN A 30 20.59 -9.94 -2.78
N ASP A 31 20.20 -10.71 -1.76
CA ASP A 31 20.71 -10.65 -0.40
C ASP A 31 22.20 -11.03 -0.33
N LEU A 32 22.60 -12.03 -1.13
CA LEU A 32 24.00 -12.46 -1.22
C LEU A 32 24.85 -11.59 -2.17
N LYS A 33 24.27 -10.53 -2.76
CA LYS A 33 24.93 -9.61 -3.73
C LYS A 33 25.71 -10.35 -4.81
N ILE A 34 25.08 -11.39 -5.36
CA ILE A 34 25.72 -12.24 -6.36
C ILE A 34 25.63 -11.54 -7.71
N ASP A 35 26.72 -11.54 -8.46
CA ASP A 35 26.85 -10.91 -9.80
C ASP A 35 26.11 -11.72 -10.89
N VAL A 36 24.83 -12.01 -10.63
CA VAL A 36 23.92 -12.81 -11.45
C VAL A 36 22.54 -12.15 -11.36
N GLU A 37 21.95 -11.77 -12.48
CA GLU A 37 20.59 -11.20 -12.51
C GLU A 37 19.54 -12.30 -12.34
N GLY A 38 18.69 -12.16 -11.32
CA GLY A 38 17.50 -12.96 -11.14
C GLY A 38 16.29 -12.28 -11.80
N ILE A 39 15.60 -12.98 -12.70
CA ILE A 39 14.43 -12.45 -13.42
C ILE A 39 13.21 -13.32 -13.13
N VAL A 40 12.10 -12.67 -12.82
CA VAL A 40 10.80 -13.31 -12.63
C VAL A 40 10.26 -13.83 -13.98
N GLY A 41 9.54 -14.95 -13.99
CA GLY A 41 9.07 -15.61 -15.20
C GLY A 41 8.32 -14.68 -16.18
N SER A 42 7.42 -13.83 -15.68
CA SER A 42 6.70 -12.85 -16.53
C SER A 42 7.57 -11.70 -17.06
N ALA A 43 8.54 -11.24 -16.27
CA ALA A 43 9.51 -10.21 -16.67
C ALA A 43 10.46 -10.74 -17.76
N PHE A 44 10.85 -12.02 -17.70
CA PHE A 44 11.65 -12.67 -18.74
C PHE A 44 10.89 -12.77 -20.06
N VAL A 45 9.60 -13.13 -20.02
CA VAL A 45 8.78 -13.17 -21.24
C VAL A 45 8.56 -11.75 -21.80
N LEU A 46 8.51 -10.73 -20.95
CA LEU A 46 8.48 -9.33 -21.39
C LEU A 46 9.79 -8.93 -22.09
N GLU A 47 10.94 -9.23 -21.51
CA GLU A 47 12.25 -8.99 -22.13
C GLU A 47 12.37 -9.72 -23.50
N LEU A 48 11.81 -10.92 -23.61
CA LEU A 48 11.71 -11.65 -24.88
C LEU A 48 10.77 -10.98 -25.89
N ILE A 49 9.67 -10.37 -25.45
CA ILE A 49 8.76 -9.62 -26.32
C ILE A 49 9.45 -8.35 -26.84
N GLU A 50 10.28 -7.71 -26.03
CA GLU A 50 10.98 -6.48 -26.37
C GLU A 50 12.22 -6.71 -27.23
N SER A 51 12.91 -7.84 -27.06
CA SER A 51 14.13 -8.20 -27.81
C SER A 51 13.86 -8.86 -29.17
N VAL A 52 12.62 -9.26 -29.45
CA VAL A 52 12.23 -9.85 -30.73
C VAL A 52 11.67 -8.76 -31.64
N ASP A 53 12.06 -8.73 -32.93
CA ASP A 53 11.50 -7.79 -33.91
C ASP A 53 10.25 -8.32 -34.64
N ASP A 54 9.96 -9.62 -34.52
CA ASP A 54 8.83 -10.28 -35.18
C ASP A 54 7.50 -10.08 -34.43
N ASP A 55 6.61 -9.30 -35.04
CA ASP A 55 5.27 -9.00 -34.52
C ASP A 55 4.36 -10.23 -34.35
N GLU A 56 4.55 -11.29 -35.12
CA GLU A 56 3.77 -12.53 -35.00
C GLU A 56 4.20 -13.32 -33.75
N LEU A 57 5.50 -13.32 -33.47
CA LEU A 57 6.08 -13.88 -32.25
C LEU A 57 5.69 -13.07 -31.00
N LYS A 58 5.71 -11.73 -31.08
CA LYS A 58 5.19 -10.87 -30.00
C LYS A 58 3.74 -11.18 -29.66
N LYS A 59 2.89 -11.39 -30.68
CA LYS A 59 1.49 -11.79 -30.51
C LYS A 59 1.33 -13.17 -29.86
N LYS A 60 2.24 -14.10 -30.10
CA LYS A 60 2.25 -15.44 -29.48
C LYS A 60 2.80 -15.43 -28.05
N LEU A 61 3.75 -14.55 -27.75
CA LEU A 61 4.37 -14.43 -26.42
C LEU A 61 3.48 -13.67 -25.43
N ARG A 62 2.65 -12.72 -25.88
CA ARG A 62 1.71 -11.97 -25.03
C ARG A 62 0.77 -12.86 -24.20
N PRO A 63 0.03 -13.84 -24.79
CA PRO A 63 -0.81 -14.76 -24.01
C PRO A 63 -0.03 -15.62 -23.01
N ILE A 64 1.24 -15.94 -23.32
CA ILE A 64 2.12 -16.73 -22.44
C ILE A 64 2.56 -15.88 -21.25
N ARG A 65 2.95 -14.62 -21.48
CA ARG A 65 3.24 -13.64 -20.44
C ARG A 65 2.04 -13.46 -19.52
N GLU A 66 0.87 -13.20 -20.08
CA GLU A 66 -0.37 -12.99 -19.33
C GLU A 66 -0.73 -14.19 -18.45
N ARG A 67 -0.48 -15.42 -18.94
CA ARG A 67 -0.77 -16.64 -18.19
C ARG A 67 0.23 -16.91 -17.06
N ILE A 68 1.53 -16.68 -17.29
CA ILE A 68 2.56 -16.82 -16.26
C ILE A 68 2.40 -15.73 -15.20
N TYR A 69 2.17 -14.50 -15.63
CA TYR A 69 1.85 -13.38 -14.75
C TYR A 69 0.61 -13.65 -13.89
N ALA A 70 -0.48 -14.18 -14.48
CA ALA A 70 -1.67 -14.52 -13.71
C ALA A 70 -1.42 -15.60 -12.63
N GLU A 71 -0.50 -16.53 -12.84
CA GLU A 71 -0.11 -17.52 -11.82
C GLU A 71 0.83 -16.93 -10.75
N GLU A 72 1.76 -16.05 -11.13
CA GLU A 72 2.58 -15.27 -10.17
C GLU A 72 1.72 -14.35 -9.30
N VAL A 73 0.67 -13.76 -9.90
CA VAL A 73 -0.37 -12.99 -9.23
C VAL A 73 -1.19 -13.88 -8.30
N ARG A 74 -1.61 -15.09 -8.72
CA ARG A 74 -2.29 -16.05 -7.83
C ARG A 74 -1.45 -16.49 -6.64
N TYR A 75 -0.14 -16.63 -6.82
CA TYR A 75 0.79 -16.97 -5.74
C TYR A 75 0.97 -15.80 -4.75
N SER A 76 0.97 -14.54 -5.23
CA SER A 76 0.91 -13.35 -4.35
C SER A 76 -0.45 -13.18 -3.67
N ILE A 77 -1.54 -13.56 -4.34
CA ILE A 77 -2.91 -13.57 -3.82
C ILE A 77 -3.08 -14.54 -2.63
N ALA A 78 -2.25 -15.58 -2.50
CA ALA A 78 -2.25 -16.42 -1.28
C ALA A 78 -1.81 -15.67 0.00
N ARG A 79 -1.41 -14.37 -0.11
CA ARG A 79 -1.05 -13.46 1.00
C ARG A 79 -2.04 -12.29 1.21
N GLN A 80 -3.30 -12.44 0.81
CA GLN A 80 -4.28 -11.37 0.56
C GLN A 80 -4.62 -10.35 1.69
N GLU A 81 -4.59 -9.05 1.32
CA GLU A 81 -5.63 -8.03 1.60
C GLU A 81 -6.37 -7.69 0.27
N ALA A 82 -7.66 -7.31 0.33
CA ALA A 82 -8.56 -7.25 -0.83
C ALA A 82 -8.71 -5.87 -1.53
N TYR A 83 -7.76 -4.94 -1.35
CA TYR A 83 -7.50 -3.88 -2.34
C TYR A 83 -6.06 -4.02 -2.79
N ASP A 84 -5.92 -4.90 -3.75
CA ASP A 84 -4.66 -5.52 -4.15
C ASP A 84 -3.60 -4.46 -4.51
N PRO A 85 -2.48 -4.41 -3.76
CA PRO A 85 -1.35 -3.60 -4.14
C PRO A 85 -0.87 -3.86 -5.56
N VAL A 86 -1.06 -5.07 -6.10
CA VAL A 86 -0.75 -5.42 -7.48
C VAL A 86 -1.70 -4.73 -8.46
N THR A 87 -2.98 -4.56 -8.13
CA THR A 87 -3.93 -3.79 -8.95
C THR A 87 -3.58 -2.31 -8.97
N ARG A 88 -3.15 -1.73 -7.84
CA ARG A 88 -2.65 -0.34 -7.80
C ARG A 88 -1.34 -0.19 -8.57
N ILE A 89 -0.36 -1.07 -8.34
CA ILE A 89 0.91 -1.11 -9.11
C ILE A 89 0.62 -1.22 -10.61
N ARG A 90 -0.34 -2.07 -10.99
CA ARG A 90 -0.75 -2.24 -12.38
C ARG A 90 -1.37 -0.97 -12.97
N ILE A 91 -2.23 -0.25 -12.24
CA ILE A 91 -2.77 1.04 -12.71
C ILE A 91 -1.65 2.06 -12.88
N ILE A 92 -0.72 2.14 -11.93
CA ILE A 92 0.45 3.03 -12.01
C ILE A 92 1.31 2.63 -13.23
N GLU A 93 1.56 1.33 -13.46
CA GLU A 93 2.30 0.80 -14.61
C GLU A 93 1.57 1.10 -15.94
N GLU A 94 0.24 0.95 -16.00
CA GLU A 94 -0.58 1.29 -17.16
C GLU A 94 -0.52 2.79 -17.49
N HIS A 95 -0.54 3.66 -16.47
CA HIS A 95 -0.35 5.11 -16.64
C HIS A 95 1.05 5.45 -17.14
N ALA A 96 2.08 4.85 -16.57
CA ALA A 96 3.44 5.04 -17.05
C ALA A 96 3.64 4.57 -18.48
N LEU A 97 3.08 3.43 -18.85
CA LEU A 97 3.12 2.94 -20.22
C LEU A 97 2.41 3.88 -21.19
N ARG A 98 1.35 4.59 -20.77
CA ARG A 98 0.69 5.63 -21.56
C ARG A 98 1.56 6.88 -21.70
N VAL A 99 2.14 7.36 -20.60
CA VAL A 99 3.04 8.53 -20.56
C VAL A 99 4.30 8.31 -21.39
N ILE A 100 4.88 7.11 -21.34
CA ILE A 100 6.02 6.71 -22.18
C ILE A 100 5.65 6.80 -23.66
N ARG A 101 4.39 6.50 -24.03
CA ARG A 101 3.90 6.51 -25.42
C ARG A 101 3.48 7.90 -25.93
N THR A 102 3.13 8.84 -25.05
CA THR A 102 2.59 10.16 -25.43
C THR A 102 3.67 11.19 -25.75
N VAL A 103 4.77 11.25 -25.00
CA VAL A 103 5.90 12.09 -25.41
C VAL A 103 6.69 11.32 -26.48
N LYS A 104 6.79 11.90 -27.67
CA LYS A 104 7.59 11.38 -28.77
C LYS A 104 8.56 12.47 -29.20
N ARG A 105 9.78 12.07 -29.56
CA ARG A 105 10.68 12.94 -30.32
C ARG A 105 9.93 13.57 -31.50
N PRO A 106 10.00 14.89 -31.68
CA PRO A 106 9.54 15.52 -32.91
C PRO A 106 10.29 14.87 -34.07
N VAL A 107 9.56 14.39 -35.08
CA VAL A 107 10.19 14.01 -36.34
C VAL A 107 10.73 15.31 -36.95
N GLU A 108 12.03 15.38 -37.30
CA GLU A 108 12.73 16.58 -37.82
C GLU A 108 11.99 17.33 -38.95
N LYS A 109 11.00 16.68 -39.58
CA LYS A 109 10.18 17.22 -40.67
C LYS A 109 8.88 17.91 -40.24
N LEU A 110 8.43 17.80 -38.98
CA LEU A 110 7.14 18.37 -38.53
C LEU A 110 7.25 19.65 -37.69
N ASP A 111 8.32 19.86 -36.90
CA ASP A 111 8.45 21.05 -36.03
C ASP A 111 9.87 21.63 -35.96
N ARG A 112 10.20 22.51 -36.92
CA ARG A 112 11.53 23.15 -37.02
C ARG A 112 11.88 24.02 -35.81
N LYS A 113 10.90 24.59 -35.10
CA LYS A 113 11.11 25.44 -33.92
C LYS A 113 11.53 24.62 -32.69
N LEU A 114 10.95 23.43 -32.50
CA LEU A 114 11.27 22.54 -31.38
C LEU A 114 12.56 21.73 -31.58
N SER A 115 13.07 21.64 -32.81
CA SER A 115 14.19 20.78 -33.17
C SER A 115 15.59 21.40 -32.92
N LYS A 116 15.69 22.57 -32.27
CA LYS A 116 16.97 23.25 -31.99
C LYS A 116 16.93 24.07 -30.70
N GLY A 117 18.09 24.32 -30.10
CA GLY A 117 18.25 25.27 -28.99
C GLY A 117 17.65 24.78 -27.68
N GLN A 118 17.15 25.72 -26.86
CA GLN A 118 16.54 25.43 -25.56
C GLN A 118 15.33 24.48 -25.66
N PRO A 119 14.40 24.61 -26.63
CA PRO A 119 13.29 23.68 -26.79
C PRO A 119 13.71 22.22 -26.97
N LEU A 120 14.76 21.96 -27.75
CA LEU A 120 15.28 20.61 -27.96
C LEU A 120 15.87 20.03 -26.67
N PHE A 121 16.58 20.85 -25.90
CA PHE A 121 17.13 20.43 -24.60
C PHE A 121 16.03 20.03 -23.62
N VAL A 122 14.93 20.81 -23.56
CA VAL A 122 13.77 20.45 -22.73
C VAL A 122 13.17 19.11 -23.18
N LEU A 123 13.02 18.91 -24.49
CA LEU A 123 12.47 17.65 -25.02
C LEU A 123 13.37 16.44 -24.78
N ASP A 124 14.69 16.58 -24.93
CA ASP A 124 15.64 15.51 -24.60
C ASP A 124 15.62 15.19 -23.11
N PHE A 125 15.54 16.21 -22.24
CA PHE A 125 15.39 16.01 -20.80
C PHE A 125 14.09 15.26 -20.44
N LEU A 126 12.96 15.60 -21.06
CA LEU A 126 11.70 14.88 -20.88
C LEU A 126 11.79 13.42 -21.36
N GLU A 127 12.52 13.14 -22.44
CA GLU A 127 12.77 11.77 -22.90
C GLU A 127 13.68 10.99 -21.94
N ASP A 128 14.69 11.62 -21.36
CA ASP A 128 15.57 10.99 -20.36
C ASP A 128 14.79 10.59 -19.11
N ILE A 129 13.90 11.45 -18.62
CA ILE A 129 13.02 11.12 -17.49
C ILE A 129 12.15 9.92 -17.86
N LYS A 130 11.59 9.88 -19.07
CA LYS A 130 10.76 8.76 -19.53
C LYS A 130 11.52 7.45 -19.63
N ALA A 131 12.78 7.50 -20.02
CA ALA A 131 13.65 6.33 -20.00
C ALA A 131 13.94 5.85 -18.56
N GLY A 132 13.93 6.76 -17.59
CA GLY A 132 14.08 6.46 -16.16
C GLY A 132 12.83 5.93 -15.46
N ILE A 133 11.63 6.11 -16.04
CA ILE A 133 10.35 5.66 -15.44
C ILE A 133 10.39 4.19 -14.99
N PRO A 134 10.86 3.20 -15.80
CA PRO A 134 10.93 1.82 -15.35
C PRO A 134 11.72 1.62 -14.05
N ALA A 135 12.81 2.37 -13.84
CA ALA A 135 13.58 2.29 -12.60
C ALA A 135 12.78 2.85 -11.40
N MET A 136 12.07 3.98 -11.60
CA MET A 136 11.15 4.54 -10.61
C MET A 136 10.07 3.54 -10.20
N PHE A 137 9.60 2.69 -11.12
CA PHE A 137 8.67 1.60 -10.78
C PHE A 137 9.31 0.52 -9.92
N GLU A 138 10.54 0.13 -10.23
CA GLU A 138 11.26 -0.85 -9.42
C GLU A 138 11.55 -0.30 -8.02
N ASP A 139 11.84 1.00 -7.89
CA ASP A 139 11.93 1.70 -6.60
C ASP A 139 10.59 1.68 -5.86
N PHE A 140 9.50 2.00 -6.54
CA PHE A 140 8.15 1.97 -5.98
C PHE A 140 7.77 0.56 -5.48
N LYS A 141 8.01 -0.47 -6.28
CA LYS A 141 7.76 -1.88 -5.93
C LYS A 141 8.64 -2.35 -4.77
N ALA A 142 9.87 -1.85 -4.70
CA ALA A 142 10.80 -2.14 -3.62
C ALA A 142 10.51 -1.37 -2.33
N GLY A 143 9.48 -0.50 -2.31
CA GLY A 143 9.12 0.27 -1.12
C GLY A 143 10.03 1.47 -0.83
N ARG A 144 10.80 1.94 -1.83
CA ARG A 144 11.69 3.10 -1.73
C ARG A 144 10.93 4.44 -1.83
N TYR A 145 9.79 4.57 -1.16
CA TYR A 145 8.90 5.72 -1.36
C TYR A 145 9.48 7.06 -0.98
N GLU A 146 10.25 7.13 0.11
CA GLU A 146 10.90 8.35 0.55
C GLU A 146 11.89 8.85 -0.51
N THR A 147 12.82 7.98 -0.90
CA THR A 147 13.85 8.30 -1.89
C THR A 147 13.22 8.63 -3.23
N LEU A 148 12.25 7.82 -3.66
CA LEU A 148 11.56 8.04 -4.93
C LEU A 148 10.77 9.35 -4.94
N ALA A 149 10.09 9.71 -3.85
CA ALA A 149 9.39 11.00 -3.77
C ALA A 149 10.36 12.18 -3.90
N GLN A 150 11.50 12.15 -3.20
CA GLN A 150 12.53 13.20 -3.29
C GLN A 150 13.14 13.30 -4.69
N GLU A 151 13.38 12.15 -5.36
CA GLU A 151 13.86 12.13 -6.73
C GLU A 151 12.84 12.71 -7.70
N ILE A 152 11.54 12.37 -7.53
CA ILE A 152 10.46 12.91 -8.35
C ILE A 152 10.32 14.43 -8.14
N GLU A 153 10.34 14.90 -6.90
CA GLU A 153 10.29 16.33 -6.56
C GLU A 153 11.43 17.10 -7.24
N ALA A 154 12.66 16.56 -7.20
CA ALA A 154 13.81 17.16 -7.86
C ALA A 154 13.63 17.24 -9.38
N VAL A 155 13.08 16.18 -10.00
CA VAL A 155 12.79 16.14 -11.43
C VAL A 155 11.71 17.14 -11.81
N GLN A 156 10.61 17.23 -11.06
CA GLN A 156 9.53 18.19 -11.31
C GLN A 156 10.03 19.63 -11.22
N ASN A 157 10.80 19.96 -10.17
CA ASN A 157 11.39 21.30 -9.99
C ASN A 157 12.27 21.70 -11.19
N GLU A 158 13.03 20.77 -11.76
CA GLU A 158 13.83 21.05 -12.96
C GLU A 158 12.96 21.18 -14.22
N ILE A 159 11.90 20.37 -14.39
CA ILE A 159 10.92 20.58 -15.48
C ILE A 159 10.31 21.98 -15.39
N GLU A 160 9.82 22.39 -14.22
CA GLU A 160 9.23 23.70 -13.99
C GLU A 160 10.21 24.82 -14.30
N ARG A 161 11.44 24.70 -13.81
CA ARG A 161 12.51 25.67 -14.08
C ARG A 161 12.79 25.80 -15.58
N LEU A 162 12.85 24.68 -16.30
CA LEU A 162 13.06 24.69 -17.75
C LEU A 162 11.89 25.32 -18.51
N LEU A 163 10.65 25.07 -18.06
CA LEU A 163 9.46 25.69 -18.63
C LEU A 163 9.43 27.20 -18.35
N ILE A 164 9.80 27.65 -17.15
CA ILE A 164 9.92 29.08 -16.81
C ILE A 164 10.96 29.76 -17.70
N VAL A 165 12.13 29.14 -17.87
CA VAL A 165 13.16 29.66 -18.78
C VAL A 165 12.61 29.79 -20.20
N SER A 166 11.86 28.79 -20.68
CA SER A 166 11.24 28.85 -22.01
C SER A 166 10.22 29.98 -22.16
N THR A 167 9.49 30.35 -21.10
CA THR A 167 8.61 31.54 -21.10
C THR A 167 9.39 32.84 -21.32
N LEU A 168 10.64 32.89 -20.85
CA LEU A 168 11.50 34.07 -20.98
C LEU A 168 12.27 34.12 -22.30
N THR A 169 12.52 32.96 -22.93
CA THR A 169 13.40 32.86 -24.12
C THR A 169 12.68 32.56 -25.43
N GLU A 170 11.51 31.95 -25.39
CA GLU A 170 10.80 31.46 -26.59
C GLU A 170 9.52 32.25 -26.88
N ASP A 171 9.02 32.16 -28.12
CA ASP A 171 7.71 32.71 -28.47
C ASP A 171 6.56 31.88 -27.86
N THR A 172 5.41 32.52 -27.67
CA THR A 172 4.25 31.92 -26.98
C THR A 172 3.80 30.59 -27.58
N GLU A 173 3.89 30.44 -28.91
CA GLU A 173 3.52 29.20 -29.61
C GLU A 173 4.47 28.04 -29.25
N THR A 174 5.79 28.32 -29.26
CA THR A 174 6.82 27.33 -28.91
C THR A 174 6.74 26.96 -27.43
N HIS A 175 6.55 27.93 -26.54
CA HIS A 175 6.36 27.68 -25.12
C HIS A 175 5.13 26.80 -24.87
N GLN A 176 4.00 27.12 -25.50
CA GLN A 176 2.76 26.35 -25.37
C GLN A 176 2.97 24.89 -25.81
N ALA A 177 3.68 24.67 -26.92
CA ALA A 177 4.00 23.32 -27.38
C ALA A 177 4.87 22.54 -26.37
N LEU A 178 5.87 23.20 -25.76
CA LEU A 178 6.70 22.57 -24.71
C LEU A 178 5.87 22.19 -23.47
N VAL A 179 4.97 23.08 -23.04
CA VAL A 179 4.04 22.79 -21.93
C VAL A 179 3.18 21.58 -22.27
N GLU A 180 2.61 21.50 -23.47
CA GLU A 180 1.82 20.35 -23.91
C GLU A 180 2.61 19.04 -23.90
N HIS A 181 3.88 19.07 -24.29
CA HIS A 181 4.76 17.90 -24.25
C HIS A 181 5.14 17.47 -22.83
N ALA A 182 5.27 18.41 -21.89
CA ALA A 182 5.59 18.12 -20.50
C ALA A 182 4.37 17.66 -19.69
N SER A 183 3.18 18.16 -20.00
CA SER A 183 1.98 18.10 -19.14
C SER A 183 1.60 16.68 -18.67
N ASP A 184 1.55 15.69 -19.57
CA ASP A 184 1.17 14.32 -19.19
C ASP A 184 2.23 13.69 -18.27
N LEU A 185 3.51 13.93 -18.55
CA LEU A 185 4.62 13.42 -17.74
C LEU A 185 4.64 14.09 -16.37
N THR A 186 4.52 15.41 -16.31
CA THR A 186 4.50 16.17 -15.06
C THR A 186 3.30 15.74 -14.20
N LEU A 187 2.12 15.56 -14.79
CA LEU A 187 0.95 15.09 -14.05
C LEU A 187 1.16 13.66 -13.51
N PHE A 188 1.79 12.79 -14.28
CA PHE A 188 2.11 11.44 -13.85
C PHE A 188 3.11 11.43 -12.69
N LEU A 189 4.13 12.28 -12.75
CA LEU A 189 5.09 12.46 -11.67
C LEU A 189 4.39 12.92 -10.39
N TYR A 190 3.54 13.96 -10.44
CA TYR A 190 2.76 14.38 -9.27
C TYR A 190 1.87 13.25 -8.73
N TYR A 191 1.22 12.49 -9.62
CA TYR A 191 0.41 11.35 -9.22
C TYR A 191 1.22 10.28 -8.48
N LEU A 192 2.39 9.92 -9.02
CA LEU A 192 3.28 8.93 -8.41
C LEU A 192 3.83 9.41 -7.06
N GLU A 193 4.25 10.68 -6.98
CA GLU A 193 4.73 11.30 -5.76
C GLU A 193 3.66 11.31 -4.65
N MET A 194 2.43 11.75 -4.95
CA MET A 194 1.31 11.69 -4.00
C MET A 194 1.09 10.27 -3.47
N ILE A 195 1.18 9.26 -4.34
CA ILE A 195 1.04 7.87 -3.93
C ILE A 195 2.21 7.45 -3.04
N CYS A 196 3.45 7.77 -3.39
CA CYS A 196 4.61 7.51 -2.53
C CYS A 196 4.39 8.08 -1.12
N HIS A 197 3.96 9.34 -1.02
CA HIS A 197 3.68 9.96 0.28
C HIS A 197 2.52 9.28 1.04
N LEU A 198 1.46 8.88 0.35
CA LEU A 198 0.35 8.15 0.99
C LEU A 198 0.75 6.75 1.47
N TYR A 199 1.66 6.09 0.76
CA TYR A 199 2.15 4.77 1.10
C TYR A 199 3.20 4.79 2.22
N ARG A 200 3.84 5.94 2.50
CA ARG A 200 4.63 6.13 3.73
C ARG A 200 3.78 5.93 4.99
N GLY A 201 2.46 6.14 4.92
CA GLY A 201 1.54 5.92 6.04
C GLY A 201 1.77 6.87 7.23
N THR A 202 2.31 8.06 6.98
CA THR A 202 2.59 9.08 8.00
C THR A 202 1.68 10.30 7.84
N ARG A 203 1.40 11.01 8.94
CA ARG A 203 0.53 12.22 8.89
C ARG A 203 1.15 13.29 8.00
N GLU A 204 2.48 13.42 8.06
CA GLU A 204 3.28 14.28 7.19
C GLU A 204 3.10 13.90 5.72
N GLY A 205 3.21 12.61 5.37
CA GLY A 205 2.98 12.15 4.00
C GLY A 205 1.60 12.53 3.45
N VAL A 206 0.54 12.47 4.25
CA VAL A 206 -0.79 12.93 3.80
C VAL A 206 -0.82 14.44 3.55
N GLN A 207 -0.10 15.23 4.35
CA GLN A 207 0.02 16.69 4.14
C GLN A 207 0.83 17.02 2.89
N ASP A 208 1.96 16.33 2.68
CA ASP A 208 2.79 16.46 1.48
C ASP A 208 1.96 16.13 0.24
N ALA A 209 1.27 14.98 0.24
CA ALA A 209 0.40 14.56 -0.86
C ALA A 209 -0.70 15.58 -1.16
N MET A 210 -1.20 16.31 -0.16
CA MET A 210 -2.16 17.39 -0.38
C MET A 210 -1.52 18.61 -1.07
N SER A 211 -0.33 19.01 -0.64
CA SER A 211 0.40 20.11 -1.30
C SER A 211 0.66 19.79 -2.77
N ILE A 212 1.09 18.55 -3.04
CA ILE A 212 1.32 18.05 -4.41
C ILE A 212 0.01 17.99 -5.21
N SER A 213 -1.10 17.59 -4.57
CA SER A 213 -2.43 17.59 -5.19
C SER A 213 -2.86 18.99 -5.66
N ASP A 214 -2.50 20.05 -4.93
CA ASP A 214 -2.79 21.43 -5.33
C ASP A 214 -1.94 21.90 -6.54
N GLU A 215 -0.69 21.43 -6.65
CA GLU A 215 0.15 21.64 -7.84
C GLU A 215 -0.39 20.86 -9.05
N ALA A 216 -0.73 19.59 -8.86
CA ALA A 216 -1.35 18.76 -9.90
C ALA A 216 -2.66 19.35 -10.41
N PHE A 217 -3.49 19.90 -9.52
CA PHE A 217 -4.74 20.56 -9.92
C PHE A 217 -4.49 21.86 -10.68
N ARG A 218 -3.48 22.66 -10.31
CA ARG A 218 -3.07 23.83 -11.10
C ARG A 218 -2.67 23.42 -12.51
N LEU A 219 -1.87 22.36 -12.65
CA LEU A 219 -1.50 21.84 -13.96
C LEU A 219 -2.74 21.44 -14.79
N LEU A 220 -3.72 20.75 -14.19
CA LEU A 220 -4.98 20.37 -14.84
C LEU A 220 -5.82 21.57 -15.31
N MET A 221 -5.75 22.70 -14.60
CA MET A 221 -6.50 23.91 -14.92
C MET A 221 -5.86 24.72 -16.07
N PHE A 222 -4.53 24.69 -16.20
CA PHE A 222 -3.80 25.56 -17.11
C PHE A 222 -3.15 24.84 -18.30
N ALA A 223 -3.02 23.52 -18.25
CA ALA A 223 -2.29 22.75 -19.26
C ALA A 223 -3.17 21.69 -19.94
N ALA A 224 -2.92 21.45 -21.24
CA ALA A 224 -3.67 20.49 -22.03
C ALA A 224 -3.15 19.06 -21.81
N VAL A 225 -3.46 18.49 -20.65
CA VAL A 225 -3.24 17.06 -20.38
C VAL A 225 -4.15 16.23 -21.30
N LYS A 226 -3.62 15.20 -21.94
CA LYS A 226 -4.34 14.36 -22.92
C LYS A 226 -4.81 13.04 -22.33
N ASP A 227 -4.14 12.53 -21.29
CA ASP A 227 -4.52 11.28 -20.64
C ASP A 227 -5.69 11.48 -19.66
N ASP A 228 -6.92 11.25 -20.13
CA ASP A 228 -8.13 11.40 -19.32
C ASP A 228 -8.23 10.42 -18.15
N GLU A 229 -7.59 9.25 -18.22
CA GLU A 229 -7.60 8.27 -17.12
C GLU A 229 -6.61 8.67 -16.02
N LEU A 230 -5.49 9.27 -16.38
CA LEU A 230 -4.56 9.88 -15.43
C LEU A 230 -5.23 11.07 -14.71
N LYS A 231 -5.96 11.94 -15.45
CA LYS A 231 -6.78 12.99 -14.82
C LYS A 231 -7.76 12.41 -13.82
N ALA A 232 -8.48 11.36 -14.21
CA ALA A 232 -9.44 10.66 -13.35
C ALA A 232 -8.77 10.15 -12.07
N SER A 233 -7.58 9.57 -12.19
CA SER A 233 -6.82 9.05 -11.05
C SER A 233 -6.36 10.16 -10.10
N VAL A 234 -5.94 11.31 -10.63
CA VAL A 234 -5.58 12.50 -9.82
C VAL A 234 -6.80 13.08 -9.11
N PHE A 235 -7.94 13.23 -9.79
CA PHE A 235 -9.19 13.68 -9.15
C PHE A 235 -9.65 12.71 -8.07
N PHE A 236 -9.60 11.41 -8.34
CA PHE A 236 -9.90 10.38 -7.35
C PHE A 236 -9.03 10.53 -6.10
N LEU A 237 -7.71 10.66 -6.27
CA LEU A 237 -6.78 10.81 -5.15
C LEU A 237 -7.02 12.09 -4.36
N ARG A 238 -7.30 13.21 -5.04
CA ARG A 238 -7.67 14.48 -4.40
C ARG A 238 -8.92 14.35 -3.55
N ILE A 239 -9.95 13.65 -4.03
CA ILE A 239 -11.17 13.39 -3.24
C ILE A 239 -10.85 12.55 -1.99
N ILE A 240 -10.02 11.52 -2.12
CA ILE A 240 -9.58 10.70 -0.98
C ILE A 240 -8.83 11.57 0.05
N LEU A 241 -7.89 12.39 -0.38
CA LEU A 241 -7.16 13.32 0.50
C LEU A 241 -8.12 14.31 1.19
N GLY A 242 -9.11 14.83 0.47
CA GLY A 242 -10.15 15.69 1.02
C GLY A 242 -10.99 14.97 2.08
N LEU A 243 -11.39 13.71 1.83
CA LEU A 243 -12.13 12.89 2.78
C LEU A 243 -11.34 12.69 4.08
N VAL A 244 -10.06 12.33 3.96
CA VAL A 244 -9.17 12.14 5.13
C VAL A 244 -9.03 13.42 5.95
N ARG A 245 -9.06 14.59 5.31
CA ARG A 245 -9.03 15.91 5.98
C ARG A 245 -10.39 16.43 6.42
N GLU A 246 -11.47 15.70 6.11
CA GLU A 246 -12.84 16.12 6.36
C GLU A 246 -13.23 17.46 5.69
N ASP A 247 -12.60 17.78 4.56
CA ASP A 247 -12.89 18.99 3.78
C ASP A 247 -14.08 18.79 2.86
N TYR A 248 -15.27 18.69 3.45
CA TYR A 248 -16.47 18.29 2.74
C TYR A 248 -17.03 19.32 1.76
N GLU A 249 -16.60 20.59 1.81
CA GLU A 249 -17.06 21.62 0.87
C GLU A 249 -16.37 21.44 -0.48
N ASP A 250 -15.06 21.21 -0.47
CA ASP A 250 -14.27 20.97 -1.69
C ASP A 250 -14.61 19.62 -2.33
N ILE A 251 -14.87 18.59 -1.52
CA ILE A 251 -15.16 17.23 -2.01
C ILE A 251 -16.38 17.18 -2.93
N ASP A 252 -17.46 17.92 -2.64
CA ASP A 252 -18.69 17.87 -3.45
C ASP A 252 -18.44 18.37 -4.88
N TYR A 253 -17.62 19.42 -5.01
CA TYR A 253 -17.21 19.96 -6.31
C TYR A 253 -16.35 18.95 -7.07
N PHE A 254 -15.31 18.41 -6.45
CA PHE A 254 -14.40 17.46 -7.10
C PHE A 254 -15.07 16.13 -7.44
N TYR A 255 -15.97 15.63 -6.58
CA TYR A 255 -16.74 14.43 -6.84
C TYR A 255 -17.63 14.59 -8.07
N SER A 256 -18.34 15.73 -8.18
CA SER A 256 -19.20 16.02 -9.33
C SER A 256 -18.39 16.12 -10.64
N LEU A 257 -17.20 16.73 -10.59
CA LEU A 257 -16.28 16.78 -11.73
C LEU A 257 -15.76 15.40 -12.12
N TYR A 258 -15.39 14.59 -11.13
CA TYR A 258 -14.88 13.24 -11.33
C TYR A 258 -15.94 12.35 -11.99
N GLU A 259 -17.15 12.27 -11.41
CA GLU A 259 -18.25 11.48 -11.93
C GLU A 259 -18.62 11.91 -13.36
N GLY A 260 -18.79 13.21 -13.59
CA GLY A 260 -19.10 13.74 -14.92
C GLY A 260 -18.01 13.47 -15.96
N MET A 261 -16.74 13.44 -15.55
CA MET A 261 -15.63 13.08 -16.42
C MET A 261 -15.64 11.60 -16.78
N LEU A 262 -15.85 10.70 -15.82
CA LEU A 262 -15.92 9.27 -16.09
C LEU A 262 -16.99 8.94 -17.13
N ASP A 263 -18.17 9.56 -17.03
CA ASP A 263 -19.26 9.37 -17.98
C ASP A 263 -18.95 9.96 -19.36
N ARG A 264 -18.36 11.17 -19.41
CA ARG A 264 -18.02 11.83 -20.68
C ARG A 264 -16.96 11.09 -21.47
N VAL A 265 -15.96 10.53 -20.78
CA VAL A 265 -14.80 9.85 -21.39
C VAL A 265 -15.09 8.35 -21.61
N GLY A 266 -16.08 7.79 -20.91
CA GLY A 266 -16.42 6.36 -21.01
C GLY A 266 -15.51 5.46 -20.17
N LEU A 267 -15.01 5.95 -19.03
CA LEU A 267 -14.16 5.21 -18.09
C LEU A 267 -14.99 4.33 -17.16
N ASP A 268 -15.77 3.42 -17.74
CA ASP A 268 -16.72 2.58 -17.00
C ASP A 268 -16.08 1.68 -15.94
N HIS A 269 -14.81 1.27 -16.14
CA HIS A 269 -14.08 0.46 -15.17
C HIS A 269 -13.80 1.21 -13.87
N MET A 270 -13.69 2.54 -13.91
CA MET A 270 -13.46 3.37 -12.72
C MET A 270 -14.76 3.70 -11.96
N LYS A 271 -15.94 3.36 -12.49
CA LYS A 271 -17.23 3.68 -11.83
C LYS A 271 -17.41 3.03 -10.46
N GLU A 272 -16.74 1.92 -10.20
CA GLU A 272 -16.75 1.29 -8.88
C GLU A 272 -16.17 2.20 -7.79
N THR A 273 -15.19 3.04 -8.14
CA THR A 273 -14.60 4.00 -7.20
C THR A 273 -15.58 5.13 -6.86
N THR A 274 -16.42 5.54 -7.82
CA THR A 274 -17.43 6.59 -7.62
C THR A 274 -18.54 6.14 -6.66
N GLU A 275 -18.98 4.89 -6.76
CA GLU A 275 -19.94 4.30 -5.81
C GLU A 275 -19.34 4.26 -4.39
N GLY A 276 -18.09 3.81 -4.26
CA GLY A 276 -17.38 3.76 -2.98
C GLY A 276 -17.23 5.14 -2.33
N LEU A 277 -16.86 6.17 -3.11
CA LEU A 277 -16.73 7.55 -2.64
C LEU A 277 -18.07 8.10 -2.15
N TYR A 278 -19.14 7.85 -2.90
CA TYR A 278 -20.50 8.26 -2.53
C TYR A 278 -20.94 7.64 -1.20
N VAL A 279 -20.73 6.33 -1.05
CA VAL A 279 -21.06 5.60 0.19
C VAL A 279 -20.23 6.14 1.36
N THR A 280 -18.94 6.39 1.16
CA THR A 280 -18.06 6.99 2.16
C THR A 280 -18.60 8.35 2.64
N MET A 281 -18.94 9.25 1.71
CA MET A 281 -19.54 10.54 2.03
C MET A 281 -20.86 10.40 2.79
N GLN A 282 -21.73 9.47 2.39
CA GLN A 282 -23.00 9.21 3.09
C GLN A 282 -22.82 8.69 4.52
N ILE A 283 -21.73 7.96 4.79
CA ILE A 283 -21.42 7.47 6.14
C ILE A 283 -20.91 8.61 7.01
N LEU A 284 -19.95 9.38 6.52
CA LEU A 284 -19.28 10.42 7.31
C LEU A 284 -20.13 11.68 7.48
N ARG A 285 -20.94 12.05 6.47
CA ARG A 285 -21.73 13.29 6.48
C ARG A 285 -23.15 13.05 6.99
N LYS A 286 -23.40 13.49 8.22
CA LYS A 286 -24.71 13.36 8.90
C LYS A 286 -25.88 13.95 8.11
N PHE A 287 -25.68 15.03 7.35
CA PHE A 287 -26.76 15.72 6.64
C PHE A 287 -27.19 15.01 5.34
N MET A 288 -26.39 14.08 4.80
CA MET A 288 -26.75 13.27 3.63
C MET A 288 -27.78 12.16 3.96
N GLY A 289 -28.32 12.15 5.19
CA GLY A 289 -29.35 11.23 5.63
C GLY A 289 -28.84 9.87 6.09
N GLY A 290 -27.52 9.66 6.11
CA GLY A 290 -26.84 8.44 6.53
C GLY A 290 -26.95 7.31 5.51
N PHE A 291 -25.86 6.58 5.30
CA PHE A 291 -25.87 5.38 4.45
C PHE A 291 -26.82 4.31 5.01
N SER A 292 -27.65 3.72 4.13
CA SER A 292 -28.55 2.63 4.50
C SER A 292 -28.67 1.61 3.37
N LEU A 293 -28.30 0.36 3.68
CA LEU A 293 -28.49 -0.79 2.79
C LEU A 293 -29.96 -1.08 2.43
N ARG A 294 -30.92 -0.52 3.18
CA ARG A 294 -32.35 -0.61 2.83
C ARG A 294 -32.76 0.35 1.72
N LYS A 295 -32.00 1.43 1.53
CA LYS A 295 -32.29 2.49 0.54
C LYS A 295 -31.34 2.42 -0.65
N THR A 296 -30.10 1.98 -0.44
CA THR A 296 -29.04 1.96 -1.46
C THR A 296 -28.64 0.53 -1.77
N ARG A 297 -28.84 0.10 -3.02
CA ARG A 297 -28.33 -1.17 -3.54
C ARG A 297 -27.01 -0.91 -4.24
N LEU A 298 -25.97 -1.62 -3.84
CA LEU A 298 -24.61 -1.49 -4.36
C LEU A 298 -24.42 -2.40 -5.57
N ARG A 299 -23.80 -1.85 -6.60
CA ARG A 299 -23.38 -2.58 -7.80
C ARG A 299 -21.98 -3.17 -7.62
N TYR A 300 -21.12 -2.52 -6.83
CA TYR A 300 -19.72 -2.87 -6.60
C TYR A 300 -19.42 -3.01 -5.09
N PRO A 301 -20.05 -3.98 -4.39
CA PRO A 301 -19.91 -4.12 -2.94
C PRO A 301 -18.48 -4.43 -2.50
N SER A 302 -17.72 -5.22 -3.27
CA SER A 302 -16.32 -5.56 -2.93
C SER A 302 -15.41 -4.33 -2.96
N ALA A 303 -15.47 -3.52 -4.03
CA ALA A 303 -14.71 -2.27 -4.13
C ALA A 303 -15.12 -1.27 -3.05
N THR A 304 -16.41 -1.18 -2.74
CA THR A 304 -16.93 -0.32 -1.67
C THR A 304 -16.41 -0.75 -0.30
N ILE A 305 -16.47 -2.04 0.06
CA ILE A 305 -15.94 -2.56 1.34
C ILE A 305 -14.46 -2.21 1.48
N ALA A 306 -13.68 -2.45 0.43
CA ALA A 306 -12.25 -2.22 0.42
C ALA A 306 -11.92 -0.73 0.61
N MET A 307 -12.57 0.16 -0.14
CA MET A 307 -12.39 1.61 0.00
C MET A 307 -12.73 2.10 1.42
N LEU A 308 -13.83 1.62 2.00
CA LEU A 308 -14.21 2.01 3.37
C LEU A 308 -13.16 1.59 4.40
N ASN A 309 -12.63 0.37 4.29
CA ASN A 309 -11.57 -0.10 5.18
C ASN A 309 -10.25 0.67 4.94
N ASP A 310 -9.89 0.97 3.69
CA ASP A 310 -8.68 1.72 3.37
C ASP A 310 -8.73 3.16 3.89
N ILE A 311 -9.87 3.83 3.75
CA ILE A 311 -10.06 5.17 4.31
C ILE A 311 -10.08 5.13 5.85
N ALA A 312 -10.63 4.07 6.46
CA ALA A 312 -10.58 3.89 7.90
C ALA A 312 -9.15 3.81 8.45
N LYS A 313 -8.20 3.22 7.71
CA LYS A 313 -6.78 3.19 8.10
C LYS A 313 -6.21 4.61 8.28
N TYR A 314 -6.51 5.51 7.34
CA TYR A 314 -6.09 6.91 7.46
C TYR A 314 -6.73 7.59 8.69
N TYR A 315 -8.01 7.36 8.97
CA TYR A 315 -8.63 7.91 10.18
C TYR A 315 -8.00 7.38 11.48
N ILE A 316 -7.57 6.11 11.54
CA ILE A 316 -6.79 5.58 12.68
C ILE A 316 -5.49 6.36 12.85
N GLN A 317 -4.78 6.61 11.75
CA GLN A 317 -3.53 7.37 11.73
C GLN A 317 -3.72 8.81 12.24
N PHE A 318 -4.87 9.43 11.98
CA PHE A 318 -5.26 10.75 12.49
C PHE A 318 -5.93 10.71 13.88
N GLU A 319 -5.97 9.54 14.55
CA GLU A 319 -6.64 9.32 15.84
C GLU A 319 -8.16 9.59 15.84
N GLU A 320 -8.76 9.67 14.66
CA GLU A 320 -10.19 9.88 14.41
C GLU A 320 -10.96 8.56 14.43
N HIS A 321 -10.88 7.87 15.57
CA HIS A 321 -11.36 6.50 15.71
C HIS A 321 -12.88 6.34 15.52
N ASP A 322 -13.68 7.39 15.77
CA ASP A 322 -15.13 7.35 15.55
C ASP A 322 -15.50 7.24 14.06
N ASN A 323 -14.75 7.94 13.19
CA ASN A 323 -14.97 7.88 11.74
C ASN A 323 -14.43 6.57 11.17
N ALA A 324 -13.25 6.13 11.62
CA ALA A 324 -12.71 4.80 11.29
C ALA A 324 -13.70 3.66 11.63
N TRP A 325 -14.30 3.74 12.83
CA TRP A 325 -15.29 2.78 13.30
C TRP A 325 -16.53 2.77 12.41
N GLN A 326 -17.07 3.95 12.09
CA GLN A 326 -18.27 4.06 11.25
C GLN A 326 -18.06 3.47 9.86
N LEU A 327 -16.92 3.74 9.22
CA LEU A 327 -16.58 3.19 7.91
C LEU A 327 -16.47 1.66 7.96
N SER A 328 -15.65 1.14 8.87
CA SER A 328 -15.40 -0.31 8.99
C SER A 328 -16.64 -1.09 9.41
N ALA A 329 -17.50 -0.51 10.27
CA ALA A 329 -18.75 -1.14 10.68
C ALA A 329 -19.76 -1.20 9.53
N ASN A 330 -19.80 -0.19 8.66
CA ASN A 330 -20.63 -0.24 7.45
C ASN A 330 -20.05 -1.20 6.41
N ALA A 331 -18.73 -1.23 6.24
CA ALA A 331 -18.05 -2.21 5.39
C ALA A 331 -18.36 -3.65 5.81
N TYR A 332 -18.30 -3.96 7.11
CA TYR A 332 -18.72 -5.25 7.67
C TYR A 332 -20.19 -5.58 7.33
N LYS A 333 -21.11 -4.63 7.54
CA LYS A 333 -22.54 -4.82 7.23
C LYS A 333 -22.77 -5.08 5.74
N ILE A 334 -22.06 -4.38 4.85
CA ILE A 334 -22.10 -4.62 3.41
C ILE A 334 -21.59 -6.04 3.12
N GLY A 335 -20.44 -6.43 3.69
CA GLY A 335 -19.86 -7.76 3.52
C GLY A 335 -20.85 -8.87 3.87
N VAL A 336 -21.48 -8.78 5.05
CA VAL A 336 -22.52 -9.73 5.47
C VAL A 336 -23.73 -9.71 4.54
N ALA A 337 -24.27 -8.53 4.20
CA ALA A 337 -25.50 -8.41 3.41
C ALA A 337 -25.34 -8.93 1.97
N TYR A 338 -24.15 -8.80 1.39
CA TYR A 338 -23.84 -9.25 0.02
C TYR A 338 -23.15 -10.62 -0.02
N GLY A 339 -23.00 -11.31 1.12
CA GLY A 339 -22.36 -12.63 1.17
C GLY A 339 -20.87 -12.62 0.80
N LYS A 340 -20.16 -11.53 1.10
CA LYS A 340 -18.72 -11.39 0.86
C LYS A 340 -17.94 -11.76 2.13
N GLU A 341 -17.61 -13.05 2.27
CA GLU A 341 -16.89 -13.59 3.44
C GLU A 341 -15.61 -12.83 3.73
N GLU A 342 -14.71 -12.76 2.76
CA GLU A 342 -13.39 -12.12 2.92
C GLU A 342 -13.53 -10.65 3.32
N GLY A 343 -14.39 -9.89 2.64
CA GLY A 343 -14.65 -8.50 2.96
C GLY A 343 -15.26 -8.30 4.34
N ALA A 344 -16.18 -9.17 4.77
CA ALA A 344 -16.75 -9.14 6.11
C ALA A 344 -15.69 -9.45 7.19
N LEU A 345 -14.84 -10.45 6.95
CA LEU A 345 -13.76 -10.82 7.87
C LEU A 345 -12.75 -9.69 7.99
N GLN A 346 -12.28 -9.13 6.87
CA GLN A 346 -11.32 -8.01 6.88
C GLN A 346 -11.88 -6.79 7.61
N SER A 347 -13.14 -6.42 7.36
CA SER A 347 -13.76 -5.31 8.11
C SER A 347 -13.93 -5.61 9.59
N PHE A 348 -14.19 -6.87 9.97
CA PHE A 348 -14.22 -7.28 11.38
C PHE A 348 -12.83 -7.14 12.04
N LEU A 349 -11.78 -7.60 11.38
CA LEU A 349 -10.40 -7.45 11.85
C LEU A 349 -10.00 -5.97 11.95
N MET A 350 -10.45 -5.13 11.02
CA MET A 350 -10.26 -3.67 11.10
C MET A 350 -10.97 -3.06 12.31
N LEU A 351 -12.22 -3.47 12.61
CA LEU A 351 -12.93 -3.02 13.81
C LEU A 351 -12.19 -3.41 15.10
N TYR A 352 -11.59 -4.60 15.12
CA TYR A 352 -10.73 -5.02 16.23
C TYR A 352 -9.49 -4.13 16.36
N LYS A 353 -8.78 -3.85 15.26
CA LYS A 353 -7.65 -2.91 15.22
C LYS A 353 -8.03 -1.51 15.74
N ILE A 354 -9.16 -0.97 15.28
CA ILE A 354 -9.69 0.34 15.72
C ILE A 354 -10.01 0.34 17.22
N SER A 355 -10.63 -0.72 17.73
CA SER A 355 -10.93 -0.82 19.16
C SER A 355 -9.65 -0.81 19.97
N ALA A 356 -8.68 -1.65 19.60
CA ALA A 356 -7.41 -1.75 20.30
C ALA A 356 -6.60 -0.43 20.27
N SER A 357 -6.56 0.24 19.11
CA SER A 357 -5.87 1.53 18.95
C SER A 357 -6.52 2.65 19.76
N ALA A 358 -7.84 2.61 19.93
CA ALA A 358 -8.62 3.55 20.74
C ALA A 358 -8.61 3.22 22.24
N GLY A 359 -7.68 2.40 22.72
CA GLY A 359 -7.61 1.98 24.13
C GLY A 359 -8.83 1.16 24.55
N ASP A 360 -9.33 0.32 23.65
CA ASP A 360 -10.47 -0.59 23.85
C ASP A 360 -11.81 0.11 24.17
N ARG A 361 -11.93 1.42 23.85
CA ARG A 361 -13.15 2.23 24.02
C ARG A 361 -14.39 1.63 23.34
N PHE A 362 -14.20 0.90 22.24
CA PHE A 362 -15.29 0.32 21.45
C PHE A 362 -15.62 -1.14 21.82
N ASN A 363 -15.02 -1.71 22.87
CA ASN A 363 -15.18 -3.14 23.21
C ASN A 363 -16.64 -3.59 23.30
N ALA A 364 -17.52 -2.83 23.95
CA ALA A 364 -18.94 -3.20 24.07
C ALA A 364 -19.68 -3.23 22.72
N ALA A 365 -19.26 -2.39 21.76
CA ALA A 365 -19.82 -2.40 20.41
C ALA A 365 -19.19 -3.51 19.56
N LEU A 366 -17.89 -3.75 19.73
CA LEU A 366 -17.15 -4.82 19.07
C LEU A 366 -17.66 -6.20 19.49
N GLU A 367 -17.95 -6.42 20.78
CA GLU A 367 -18.52 -7.66 21.30
C GLU A 367 -19.82 -8.03 20.58
N ARG A 368 -20.76 -7.07 20.44
CA ARG A 368 -22.03 -7.30 19.72
C ARG A 368 -21.81 -7.65 18.25
N ILE A 369 -20.82 -7.02 17.61
CA ILE A 369 -20.45 -7.31 16.21
C ILE A 369 -19.80 -8.70 16.13
N ALA A 370 -18.94 -9.06 17.07
CA ALA A 370 -18.27 -10.36 17.14
C ALA A 370 -19.26 -11.51 17.37
N GLU A 371 -20.23 -11.35 18.29
CA GLU A 371 -21.33 -12.31 18.48
C GLU A 371 -22.16 -12.48 17.21
N HIS A 372 -22.49 -11.37 16.55
CA HIS A 372 -23.21 -11.39 15.28
C HIS A 372 -22.38 -12.04 14.16
N ALA A 373 -21.07 -11.78 14.11
CA ALA A 373 -20.13 -12.37 13.16
C ALA A 373 -20.06 -13.87 13.37
N LEU A 374 -19.84 -14.34 14.59
CA LEU A 374 -19.80 -15.76 14.91
C LEU A 374 -21.08 -16.47 14.45
N LYS A 375 -22.25 -15.93 14.80
CA LYS A 375 -23.54 -16.50 14.38
C LYS A 375 -23.70 -16.53 12.85
N THR A 376 -23.34 -15.43 12.18
CA THR A 376 -23.49 -15.28 10.73
C THR A 376 -22.53 -16.20 9.98
N PHE A 377 -21.28 -16.27 10.42
CA PHE A 377 -20.23 -17.05 9.79
C PHE A 377 -20.54 -18.53 9.90
N VAL A 378 -20.93 -19.01 11.10
CA VAL A 378 -21.40 -20.39 11.28
C VAL A 378 -22.60 -20.69 10.39
N LYS A 379 -23.60 -19.80 10.34
CA LYS A 379 -24.80 -19.99 9.51
C LYS A 379 -24.46 -20.10 8.01
N ASN A 380 -23.49 -19.33 7.55
CA ASN A 380 -23.10 -19.28 6.14
C ASN A 380 -21.98 -20.27 5.78
N GLY A 381 -21.42 -21.00 6.75
CA GLY A 381 -20.31 -21.93 6.55
C GLY A 381 -18.95 -21.25 6.37
N TRP A 382 -18.80 -20.01 6.85
CA TRP A 382 -17.56 -19.21 6.79
C TRP A 382 -16.63 -19.51 7.96
N SER A 383 -15.34 -19.20 7.79
CA SER A 383 -14.30 -19.48 8.78
C SER A 383 -14.43 -18.61 10.04
N THR A 384 -14.51 -19.24 11.22
CA THR A 384 -14.58 -18.53 12.52
C THR A 384 -13.22 -18.46 13.24
N THR A 385 -12.14 -18.89 12.59
CA THR A 385 -10.81 -19.05 13.22
C THR A 385 -10.29 -17.78 13.88
N GLU A 386 -10.52 -16.61 13.26
CA GLU A 386 -10.11 -15.32 13.83
C GLU A 386 -11.20 -14.71 14.74
N VAL A 387 -12.48 -14.97 14.45
CA VAL A 387 -13.61 -14.33 15.14
C VAL A 387 -13.76 -14.85 16.57
N THR A 388 -13.63 -16.16 16.77
CA THR A 388 -13.83 -16.78 18.08
C THR A 388 -12.78 -16.33 19.11
N PRO A 389 -11.47 -16.36 18.83
CA PRO A 389 -10.46 -15.91 19.79
C PRO A 389 -10.60 -14.44 20.15
N ILE A 390 -10.94 -13.58 19.17
CA ILE A 390 -11.18 -12.15 19.41
C ILE A 390 -12.40 -11.94 20.31
N LEU A 391 -13.51 -12.68 20.09
CA LEU A 391 -14.69 -12.60 20.96
C LEU A 391 -14.34 -13.00 22.39
N ASN A 392 -13.64 -14.13 22.55
CA ASN A 392 -13.20 -14.64 23.86
C ASN A 392 -12.33 -13.62 24.60
N GLU A 393 -11.40 -12.98 23.88
CA GLU A 393 -10.54 -11.91 24.40
C GLU A 393 -11.36 -10.70 24.90
N ILE A 394 -12.30 -10.19 24.09
CA ILE A 394 -13.13 -9.04 24.44
C ILE A 394 -13.99 -9.34 25.68
N GLN A 395 -14.49 -10.58 25.77
CA GLN A 395 -15.27 -11.07 26.92
C GLN A 395 -14.43 -11.33 28.19
N GLY A 396 -13.12 -11.16 28.11
CA GLY A 396 -12.20 -11.33 29.25
C GLY A 396 -11.84 -12.78 29.54
N ASN A 397 -12.09 -13.68 28.59
CA ASN A 397 -11.73 -15.09 28.68
C ASN A 397 -10.83 -15.48 27.50
N PRO A 398 -9.67 -14.82 27.30
CA PRO A 398 -8.80 -15.13 26.17
C PRO A 398 -8.38 -16.59 26.18
N ASP A 399 -8.23 -17.17 24.98
CA ASP A 399 -7.84 -18.57 24.84
C ASP A 399 -6.45 -18.80 25.45
N PRO A 400 -6.27 -19.87 26.24
CA PRO A 400 -4.98 -20.15 26.86
C PRO A 400 -3.94 -20.47 25.80
N ILE A 401 -2.79 -19.81 25.87
CA ILE A 401 -1.62 -20.14 25.06
C ILE A 401 -0.77 -21.22 25.76
N PRO A 402 0.02 -22.03 25.03
CA PRO A 402 0.98 -22.95 25.62
C PRO A 402 1.95 -22.24 26.58
N GLU A 403 2.45 -22.95 27.60
CA GLU A 403 3.52 -22.43 28.45
C GLU A 403 4.78 -22.24 27.61
N MET A 404 5.21 -21.00 27.41
CA MET A 404 6.32 -20.62 26.53
C MET A 404 7.44 -19.87 27.26
N THR A 405 7.38 -19.81 28.59
CA THR A 405 8.39 -19.14 29.42
C THR A 405 9.77 -19.75 29.20
N THR A 406 10.80 -18.92 29.02
CA THR A 406 12.20 -19.36 28.91
C THR A 406 12.95 -19.09 30.21
N ASP A 407 13.94 -19.93 30.54
CA ASP A 407 14.81 -19.76 31.72
C ASP A 407 15.87 -18.66 31.55
N GLY A 408 15.60 -17.66 30.71
CA GLY A 408 16.49 -16.58 30.31
C GLY A 408 16.47 -16.30 28.79
N PRO A 409 17.34 -15.40 28.31
CA PRO A 409 17.43 -15.06 26.89
C PRO A 409 17.89 -16.27 26.06
N VAL A 410 17.17 -16.54 24.97
CA VAL A 410 17.48 -17.59 24.00
C VAL A 410 17.51 -17.02 22.58
N PRO A 411 18.30 -17.59 21.66
CA PRO A 411 18.34 -17.14 20.29
C PRO A 411 17.01 -17.39 19.55
N MET A 412 16.73 -16.58 18.52
CA MET A 412 15.52 -16.65 17.69
C MET A 412 15.18 -18.07 17.18
N ASP A 413 16.20 -18.86 16.79
CA ASP A 413 16.03 -20.23 16.29
C ASP A 413 15.53 -21.23 17.34
N LYS A 414 15.62 -20.88 18.63
CA LYS A 414 15.11 -21.67 19.75
C LYS A 414 13.75 -21.19 20.26
N LEU A 415 13.22 -20.09 19.73
CA LEU A 415 11.87 -19.65 20.05
C LEU A 415 10.83 -20.58 19.40
N PRO A 416 9.62 -20.70 20.00
CA PRO A 416 8.52 -21.44 19.39
C PRO A 416 8.20 -20.95 17.97
N GLU A 417 7.92 -21.88 17.06
CA GLU A 417 7.62 -21.58 15.65
C GLU A 417 6.42 -20.62 15.49
N GLN A 418 5.49 -20.57 16.45
CA GLN A 418 4.36 -19.64 16.42
C GLN A 418 4.79 -18.17 16.53
N LEU A 419 5.98 -17.89 17.04
CA LEU A 419 6.56 -16.54 17.09
C LEU A 419 7.38 -16.22 15.83
N HIS A 420 7.56 -17.19 14.93
CA HIS A 420 8.27 -17.00 13.66
C HIS A 420 7.30 -16.45 12.63
N GLY A 421 7.19 -15.13 12.55
CA GLY A 421 6.33 -14.47 11.59
C GLY A 421 6.00 -13.03 11.94
N TRP A 422 5.16 -12.43 11.11
CA TRP A 422 4.69 -11.07 11.32
C TRP A 422 3.61 -11.01 12.40
N MET A 423 3.70 -9.99 13.24
CA MET A 423 2.74 -9.67 14.29
C MET A 423 2.21 -8.26 14.07
N ASP A 424 0.89 -8.10 14.03
CA ASP A 424 0.25 -6.81 13.78
C ASP A 424 0.34 -5.91 15.01
N VAL A 425 0.90 -4.71 14.85
CA VAL A 425 0.96 -3.73 15.93
C VAL A 425 -0.45 -3.22 16.23
N LEU A 426 -0.83 -3.22 17.50
CA LEU A 426 -2.11 -2.71 17.97
C LEU A 426 -1.96 -1.38 18.68
N SER A 427 -1.05 -1.28 19.65
CA SER A 427 -0.86 -0.07 20.46
C SER A 427 0.48 -0.08 21.20
N LEU A 428 0.92 1.08 21.66
CA LEU A 428 2.01 1.21 22.63
C LEU A 428 1.41 1.48 24.00
N GLN A 429 1.77 0.69 25.01
CA GLN A 429 1.22 0.78 26.36
C GLN A 429 2.31 0.69 27.42
N LYS A 430 2.03 1.24 28.61
CA LYS A 430 2.93 1.12 29.76
C LYS A 430 2.48 -0.05 30.63
N ILE A 431 3.22 -1.16 30.60
CA ILE A 431 2.89 -2.38 31.34
C ILE A 431 4.04 -2.66 32.30
N GLU A 432 3.73 -2.81 33.60
CA GLU A 432 4.71 -3.09 34.66
C GLU A 432 5.90 -2.10 34.71
N GLY A 433 5.69 -0.85 34.26
CA GLY A 433 6.71 0.19 34.25
C GLY A 433 7.53 0.29 32.96
N HIS A 434 7.40 -0.67 32.05
CA HIS A 434 8.08 -0.75 30.76
C HIS A 434 7.22 -0.17 29.62
N ASP A 435 7.86 0.38 28.59
CA ASP A 435 7.17 0.68 27.33
C ASP A 435 7.02 -0.63 26.55
N VAL A 436 5.76 -1.05 26.32
CA VAL A 436 5.42 -2.32 25.69
C VAL A 436 4.60 -2.09 24.43
N LEU A 437 5.12 -2.58 23.31
CA LEU A 437 4.40 -2.63 22.05
C LEU A 437 3.47 -3.84 22.07
N VAL A 438 2.17 -3.59 22.16
CA VAL A 438 1.15 -4.63 22.11
C VAL A 438 0.88 -4.98 20.65
N VAL A 439 1.11 -6.25 20.32
CA VAL A 439 0.96 -6.80 18.97
C VAL A 439 0.02 -8.00 18.98
N ARG A 440 -0.59 -8.30 17.84
CA ARG A 440 -1.44 -9.47 17.62
C ARG A 440 -0.66 -10.50 16.83
N ASN A 441 -0.47 -11.69 17.40
CA ASN A 441 0.19 -12.79 16.71
C ASN A 441 -0.87 -13.71 16.08
N THR A 442 -0.88 -13.81 14.75
CA THR A 442 -1.88 -14.58 13.98
C THR A 442 -1.75 -16.10 14.15
N HIS A 443 -0.57 -16.63 14.48
CA HIS A 443 -0.41 -18.05 14.76
C HIS A 443 -0.90 -18.43 16.15
N LEU A 444 -0.66 -17.58 17.15
CA LEU A 444 -1.11 -17.79 18.53
C LEU A 444 -2.56 -17.42 18.75
N GLN A 445 -3.15 -16.63 17.85
CA GLN A 445 -4.49 -16.09 18.05
C GLN A 445 -4.64 -15.28 19.37
N ALA A 446 -3.56 -14.62 19.82
CA ALA A 446 -3.53 -13.82 21.04
C ALA A 446 -2.76 -12.49 20.91
N ARG A 447 -3.01 -11.54 21.83
CA ARG A 447 -2.14 -10.36 22.03
C ARG A 447 -0.85 -10.77 22.75
N VAL A 448 0.26 -10.28 22.22
CA VAL A 448 1.61 -10.44 22.76
C VAL A 448 2.17 -9.05 23.00
N GLY A 449 2.86 -8.85 24.12
CA GLY A 449 3.53 -7.60 24.43
C GLY A 449 5.01 -7.75 24.17
N MET A 450 5.62 -6.79 23.47
CA MET A 450 7.06 -6.73 23.27
C MET A 450 7.61 -5.52 24.01
N VAL A 451 8.54 -5.74 24.94
CA VAL A 451 9.22 -4.66 25.65
C VAL A 451 10.15 -3.94 24.70
N VAL A 452 9.98 -2.63 24.53
CA VAL A 452 10.72 -1.82 23.54
C VAL A 452 11.67 -0.80 24.17
N ASP A 453 12.01 -0.98 25.44
CA ASP A 453 12.89 -0.06 26.16
C ASP A 453 14.27 0.10 25.50
N ASN A 454 14.84 -1.02 24.99
CA ASN A 454 16.13 -1.05 24.29
C ASN A 454 16.04 -0.73 22.79
N HIS A 455 14.83 -0.50 22.26
CA HIS A 455 14.59 -0.29 20.84
C HIS A 455 13.70 0.96 20.64
N PRO A 456 14.24 2.17 20.85
CA PRO A 456 13.45 3.41 20.81
C PRO A 456 12.74 3.65 19.47
N ALA A 457 13.32 3.18 18.36
CA ALA A 457 12.69 3.25 17.05
C ALA A 457 11.32 2.55 17.00
N LEU A 458 11.12 1.48 17.78
CA LEU A 458 9.86 0.74 17.83
C LEU A 458 8.75 1.48 18.58
N LYS A 459 9.10 2.49 19.41
CA LYS A 459 8.12 3.34 20.11
C LYS A 459 7.31 4.21 19.15
N GLY A 460 7.81 4.44 17.93
CA GLY A 460 7.10 5.15 16.86
C GLY A 460 6.01 4.32 16.19
N LEU A 461 6.04 2.98 16.34
CA LEU A 461 5.11 2.10 15.65
C LEU A 461 3.68 2.23 16.21
N ARG A 462 2.72 2.15 15.30
CA ARG A 462 1.28 2.30 15.57
C ARG A 462 0.49 1.22 14.83
N THR A 463 -0.81 1.16 15.11
CA THR A 463 -1.76 0.34 14.33
C THR A 463 -1.55 0.53 12.84
N GLY A 464 -1.48 -0.58 12.11
CA GLY A 464 -1.08 -0.61 10.70
C GLY A 464 0.35 -1.10 10.49
N HIS A 465 1.24 -0.98 11.47
CA HIS A 465 2.56 -1.62 11.36
C HIS A 465 2.50 -3.10 11.67
N LYS A 466 3.47 -3.85 11.16
CA LYS A 466 3.77 -5.24 11.53
C LYS A 466 5.21 -5.31 11.99
N ILE A 467 5.49 -6.24 12.91
CA ILE A 467 6.84 -6.53 13.37
C ILE A 467 7.15 -8.01 13.22
N ALA A 468 8.41 -8.34 13.03
CA ALA A 468 8.91 -9.71 13.04
C ALA A 468 10.22 -9.76 13.83
N LEU A 469 10.39 -10.83 14.59
CA LEU A 469 11.64 -11.15 15.26
C LEU A 469 12.56 -11.83 14.23
N VAL A 470 13.80 -11.37 14.09
CA VAL A 470 14.69 -11.87 13.02
C VAL A 470 15.99 -12.45 13.57
N GLY A 471 16.59 -11.81 14.56
CA GLY A 471 17.90 -12.20 15.08
C GLY A 471 18.14 -11.75 16.52
N GLY A 472 19.22 -12.24 17.13
CA GLY A 472 19.61 -11.93 18.51
C GLY A 472 18.91 -12.80 19.56
N GLN A 473 18.95 -12.34 20.82
CA GLN A 473 18.40 -13.06 21.97
C GLN A 473 17.04 -12.50 22.42
N PHE A 474 16.14 -13.38 22.84
CA PHE A 474 14.82 -13.03 23.36
C PHE A 474 14.52 -13.85 24.61
N GLU A 475 13.95 -13.22 25.63
CA GLU A 475 13.40 -13.90 26.80
C GLU A 475 11.87 -13.84 26.74
N LEU A 476 11.21 -14.98 26.95
CA LEU A 476 9.75 -15.09 26.95
C LEU A 476 9.25 -15.24 28.38
N LYS A 477 8.22 -14.47 28.75
CA LYS A 477 7.54 -14.58 30.04
C LYS A 477 6.04 -14.61 29.84
N ASN A 478 5.40 -15.64 30.36
CA ASN A 478 3.95 -15.64 30.48
C ASN A 478 3.49 -14.54 31.43
N THR A 479 2.40 -13.89 31.07
CA THR A 479 1.87 -12.75 31.81
C THR A 479 1.11 -13.16 33.06
N GLY A 480 1.19 -12.33 34.10
CA GLY A 480 0.34 -12.47 35.29
C GLY A 480 -1.14 -12.16 35.00
N GLN A 481 -2.03 -12.67 35.85
CA GLN A 481 -3.48 -12.47 35.67
C GLN A 481 -3.91 -11.00 35.59
N ASP A 482 -3.20 -10.09 36.27
CA ASP A 482 -3.54 -8.67 36.26
C ASP A 482 -3.27 -8.03 34.90
N VAL A 483 -2.15 -8.38 34.25
CA VAL A 483 -1.81 -7.94 32.89
C VAL A 483 -2.81 -8.49 31.87
N ILE A 484 -3.21 -9.77 31.98
CA ILE A 484 -4.24 -10.37 31.13
C ILE A 484 -5.59 -9.65 31.32
N LYS A 485 -5.97 -9.36 32.56
CA LYS A 485 -7.23 -8.67 32.87
C LYS A 485 -7.27 -7.22 32.41
N GLN A 486 -6.15 -6.53 32.41
CA GLN A 486 -6.11 -5.11 32.05
C GLN A 486 -5.83 -4.89 30.56
N PHE A 487 -4.90 -5.66 29.99
CA PHE A 487 -4.33 -5.39 28.65
C PHE A 487 -4.62 -6.50 27.64
N ARG A 488 -5.14 -7.64 28.10
CA ARG A 488 -5.38 -8.85 27.28
C ARG A 488 -4.12 -9.44 26.65
N VAL A 489 -2.95 -9.02 27.11
CA VAL A 489 -1.66 -9.55 26.69
C VAL A 489 -1.42 -10.88 27.39
N MET A 490 -1.13 -11.92 26.62
CA MET A 490 -0.93 -13.29 27.11
C MET A 490 0.55 -13.63 27.35
N LEU A 491 1.43 -13.04 26.56
CA LEU A 491 2.87 -13.29 26.57
C LEU A 491 3.63 -11.97 26.52
N LEU A 492 4.71 -11.85 27.30
CA LEU A 492 5.69 -10.77 27.18
C LEU A 492 6.98 -11.30 26.55
N ILE A 493 7.48 -10.56 25.58
CA ILE A 493 8.76 -10.78 24.92
C ILE A 493 9.71 -9.67 25.38
N TYR A 494 10.86 -10.06 25.90
CA TYR A 494 11.95 -9.19 26.30
C TYR A 494 13.10 -9.36 25.31
N PRO A 495 13.23 -8.47 24.31
CA PRO A 495 14.36 -8.46 23.41
C PRO A 495 15.65 -8.15 24.20
N GLY A 496 16.69 -8.95 23.97
CA GLY A 496 18.04 -8.66 24.43
C GLY A 496 18.59 -7.40 23.76
N ALA A 497 19.71 -6.88 24.26
CA ALA A 497 20.34 -5.72 23.64
C ALA A 497 20.74 -6.01 22.18
N ASP A 498 21.14 -7.23 21.84
CA ASP A 498 21.52 -7.63 20.48
C ASP A 498 20.34 -8.05 19.59
N ALA A 499 19.10 -7.87 20.04
CA ALA A 499 17.92 -8.29 19.29
C ALA A 499 17.72 -7.49 18.00
N GLU A 500 17.50 -8.19 16.90
CA GLU A 500 17.15 -7.63 15.61
C GLU A 500 15.67 -7.83 15.36
N ILE A 501 14.95 -6.71 15.34
CA ILE A 501 13.52 -6.65 15.09
C ILE A 501 13.33 -5.92 13.77
N THR A 502 12.57 -6.53 12.88
CA THR A 502 12.15 -5.94 11.63
C THR A 502 10.73 -5.41 11.77
N TYR A 503 10.44 -4.29 11.12
CA TYR A 503 9.07 -3.80 10.98
C TYR A 503 8.75 -3.37 9.54
N GLU A 504 7.47 -3.46 9.19
CA GLU A 504 6.88 -2.95 7.95
C GLU A 504 5.56 -2.22 8.24
N GLY A 505 5.14 -1.29 7.38
CA GLY A 505 3.83 -0.63 7.41
C GLY A 505 2.75 -1.46 6.72
N GLU A 506 1.49 -1.04 6.85
CA GLU A 506 0.31 -1.88 6.58
C GLU A 506 0.22 -2.38 5.14
N TYR A 507 0.77 -1.62 4.19
CA TYR A 507 0.74 -1.98 2.78
C TYR A 507 1.89 -2.91 2.36
N GLY A 508 2.82 -3.26 3.26
CA GLY A 508 3.95 -4.15 2.94
C GLY A 508 5.08 -3.49 2.14
N PHE A 509 5.17 -2.16 2.20
CA PHE A 509 6.07 -1.40 1.33
C PHE A 509 6.88 -0.30 2.03
N SER A 510 6.78 -0.14 3.35
CA SER A 510 7.90 0.52 4.02
C SER A 510 9.05 -0.46 4.00
N HIS A 511 10.26 0.01 3.70
CA HIS A 511 11.47 -0.80 3.80
C HIS A 511 11.48 -1.68 5.05
N MET A 512 11.98 -2.90 4.90
CA MET A 512 12.40 -3.74 6.02
C MET A 512 13.43 -2.97 6.83
N HIS A 513 12.98 -2.36 7.93
CA HIS A 513 13.87 -1.66 8.85
C HIS A 513 14.28 -2.63 9.94
N VAL A 514 15.53 -3.10 9.87
CA VAL A 514 16.15 -3.82 10.98
C VAL A 514 16.59 -2.78 12.00
N THR A 515 15.97 -2.79 13.17
CA THR A 515 16.48 -2.00 14.29
C THR A 515 17.69 -2.71 14.85
N HIS A 516 18.86 -2.09 14.76
CA HIS A 516 20.03 -2.46 15.55
C HIS A 516 20.02 -1.69 16.88
N PRO A 517 20.55 -2.25 17.97
CA PRO A 517 20.75 -1.50 19.21
C PRO A 517 21.65 -0.28 19.04
N GLU A 518 21.37 0.78 19.80
CA GLU A 518 22.34 1.86 20.02
C GLU A 518 23.37 1.39 21.07
N ASN A 519 24.66 1.55 20.74
CA ASN A 519 25.79 1.22 21.62
C ASN A 519 25.94 2.19 22.79
#